data_AF-A0A183JN15-F1
#
_entry.id   AF-A0A183JN15-F1
#
_cell.length_a   1.000
_cell.length_b   1.000
_cell.length_c   1.000
_cell.angle_alpha   90.00
_cell.angle_beta   90.00
_cell.angle_gamma   90.00
#
_symmetry.space_group_name_H-M   'P 1'
#
loop_
_entity.id
_entity.type
_entity.pdbx_description
1 polymer ?
#
loop_
_entity_poly.entity_id
_entity_poly.type
_entity_poly.pdbx_seq_one_letter_code
_entity_poly.pdbx_strand_id
1 'polypeptide(L)'
;MKSEEWFARPGVKIIPSKWQDAVVLLAKEIDDGAIPRFSGIFFDTYAEDDNDLREFHTWLPKLLSLPNQKSVGDPSFSGRYSYYNGLCPDNVFFHGVACETMRLHLKRSGFRRLIANASASFKRLGISCVFDPVAVDVADQEMWKDVSQRYWYFDTYFLPKCTFDPGEKD
;
A
#
# COMPACT_ATOMS: atom_id res chain seq x y z
N MET A 1 -4.46 -20.89 -6.85
CA MET A 1 -5.23 -20.69 -5.59
C MET A 1 -6.05 -21.92 -5.14
N LYS A 2 -7.22 -22.24 -5.71
CA LYS A 2 -8.02 -23.41 -5.24
C LYS A 2 -7.40 -24.77 -5.60
N SER A 3 -6.99 -24.93 -6.85
CA SER A 3 -6.30 -26.14 -7.36
C SER A 3 -4.92 -26.37 -6.75
N GLU A 4 -4.35 -25.34 -6.13
CA GLU A 4 -3.05 -25.35 -5.46
C GLU A 4 -3.21 -25.43 -3.93
N GLU A 5 -4.41 -25.76 -3.44
CA GLU A 5 -4.71 -26.01 -2.03
C GLU A 5 -4.42 -24.84 -1.07
N TRP A 6 -4.26 -23.61 -1.57
CA TRP A 6 -4.00 -22.44 -0.72
C TRP A 6 -5.10 -22.17 0.32
N PHE A 7 -6.35 -22.56 0.03
CA PHE A 7 -7.47 -22.44 0.97
C PHE A 7 -7.33 -23.33 2.21
N ALA A 8 -6.56 -24.41 2.12
CA ALA A 8 -6.33 -25.35 3.21
C ALA A 8 -5.00 -25.08 3.95
N ARG A 9 -4.18 -24.14 3.44
CA ARG A 9 -2.85 -23.90 4.00
C ARG A 9 -2.94 -23.28 5.39
N PRO A 10 -2.29 -23.84 6.43
CA PRO A 10 -2.29 -23.26 7.77
C PRO A 10 -1.79 -21.81 7.78
N GLY A 11 -2.49 -20.95 8.51
CA GLY A 11 -2.16 -19.52 8.60
C GLY A 11 -2.60 -18.68 7.39
N VAL A 12 -3.29 -19.26 6.41
CA VAL A 12 -3.82 -18.55 5.24
C VAL A 12 -5.34 -18.44 5.34
N LYS A 13 -5.86 -17.21 5.28
CA LYS A 13 -7.30 -16.91 5.10
C LYS A 13 -7.48 -16.24 3.74
N ILE A 14 -8.19 -16.89 2.83
CA ILE A 14 -8.55 -16.31 1.53
C ILE A 14 -9.98 -15.74 1.63
N ILE A 15 -10.14 -14.48 1.23
CA ILE A 15 -11.44 -13.81 1.12
C ILE A 15 -11.79 -13.74 -0.36
N PRO A 16 -12.74 -14.56 -0.86
CA PRO A 16 -13.13 -14.56 -2.27
C PRO A 16 -14.05 -13.37 -2.57
N SER A 17 -13.49 -12.17 -2.67
CA SER A 17 -14.20 -10.92 -2.93
C SER A 17 -13.36 -9.96 -3.77
N LYS A 18 -13.99 -8.92 -4.30
CA LYS A 18 -13.26 -7.71 -4.72
C LYS A 18 -12.61 -7.07 -3.50
N TRP A 19 -11.45 -6.44 -3.68
CA TRP A 19 -10.76 -5.84 -2.53
C TRP A 19 -11.59 -4.70 -1.92
N GLN A 20 -12.32 -3.93 -2.73
CA GLN A 20 -13.17 -2.81 -2.28
C GLN A 20 -14.22 -3.28 -1.25
N ASP A 21 -14.78 -4.48 -1.44
CA ASP A 21 -15.71 -5.09 -0.49
C ASP A 21 -14.98 -5.75 0.69
N ALA A 22 -13.82 -6.39 0.41
CA ALA A 22 -13.05 -7.08 1.43
C ALA A 22 -12.49 -6.11 2.49
N VAL A 23 -12.02 -4.92 2.10
CA VAL A 23 -11.49 -3.92 3.05
C VAL A 23 -12.57 -3.39 4.00
N VAL A 24 -13.81 -3.26 3.52
CA VAL A 24 -14.96 -2.87 4.37
C VAL A 24 -15.24 -3.94 5.42
N LEU A 25 -15.29 -5.22 5.00
CA LEU A 25 -15.48 -6.35 5.91
C LEU A 25 -14.35 -6.42 6.95
N LEU A 26 -13.09 -6.36 6.51
CA LEU A 26 -11.93 -6.42 7.39
C LEU A 26 -11.90 -5.27 8.38
N ALA A 27 -12.20 -4.04 7.93
CA ALA A 27 -12.29 -2.89 8.82
C ALA A 27 -13.37 -3.10 9.89
N LYS A 28 -14.52 -3.68 9.52
CA LYS A 28 -15.56 -4.04 10.49
C LYS A 28 -15.11 -5.12 11.47
N GLU A 29 -14.46 -6.19 10.99
CA GLU A 29 -13.92 -7.25 11.88
C GLU A 29 -12.90 -6.67 12.88
N ILE A 30 -12.11 -5.67 12.47
CA ILE A 30 -11.18 -4.94 13.33
C ILE A 30 -11.92 -4.07 14.36
N ASP A 31 -12.91 -3.29 13.92
CA ASP A 31 -13.69 -2.39 14.79
C ASP A 31 -14.49 -3.17 15.84
N ASP A 32 -15.00 -4.35 15.48
CA ASP A 32 -15.70 -5.27 16.39
C ASP A 32 -14.73 -6.02 17.34
N GLY A 33 -13.41 -5.91 17.12
CA GLY A 33 -12.38 -6.62 17.90
C GLY A 33 -12.26 -8.11 17.57
N ALA A 34 -12.86 -8.58 16.47
CA ALA A 34 -12.79 -9.98 16.03
C ALA A 34 -11.41 -10.35 15.48
N ILE A 35 -10.71 -9.41 14.85
CA ILE A 35 -9.32 -9.56 14.41
C ILE A 35 -8.49 -8.32 14.81
N PRO A 36 -7.18 -8.46 15.05
CA PRO A 36 -6.30 -7.31 15.21
C PRO A 36 -6.06 -6.61 13.88
N ARG A 37 -5.59 -5.36 13.96
CA ARG A 37 -4.99 -4.67 12.80
C ARG A 37 -3.79 -5.45 12.26
N PHE A 38 -3.54 -5.29 10.97
CA PHE A 38 -2.45 -5.97 10.28
C PHE A 38 -1.10 -5.32 10.61
N SER A 39 -0.12 -6.16 10.97
CA SER A 39 1.26 -5.76 11.17
C SER A 39 1.98 -5.44 9.85
N GLY A 40 1.50 -6.03 8.76
CA GLY A 40 2.02 -5.86 7.41
C GLY A 40 0.91 -5.92 6.38
N ILE A 41 0.96 -5.03 5.38
CA ILE A 41 0.06 -5.04 4.22
C ILE A 41 0.92 -4.91 2.96
N PHE A 42 0.67 -5.77 1.97
CA PHE A 42 1.18 -5.62 0.61
C PHE A 42 -0.01 -5.48 -0.34
N PHE A 43 -0.06 -4.39 -1.11
CA PHE A 43 -1.14 -4.13 -2.07
C PHE A 43 -0.63 -4.27 -3.51
N ASP A 44 -1.15 -5.27 -4.21
CA ASP A 44 -0.78 -5.59 -5.58
C ASP A 44 -2.04 -6.10 -6.29
N THR A 45 -2.68 -5.20 -7.03
CA THR A 45 -3.92 -5.47 -7.75
C THR A 45 -3.68 -5.35 -9.24
N TYR A 46 -4.24 -6.30 -10.00
CA TYR A 46 -4.11 -6.34 -11.44
C TYR A 46 -5.13 -5.42 -12.12
N ALA A 47 -4.70 -4.64 -13.11
CA ALA A 47 -5.53 -3.78 -13.95
C ALA A 47 -6.24 -2.61 -13.23
N GLU A 48 -5.62 -2.09 -12.16
CA GLU A 48 -6.11 -0.93 -11.41
C GLU A 48 -5.21 0.28 -11.62
N ASP A 49 -5.79 1.47 -11.50
CA ASP A 49 -5.11 2.75 -11.76
C ASP A 49 -4.67 3.47 -10.48
N ASP A 50 -4.00 4.61 -10.63
CA ASP A 50 -3.53 5.43 -9.52
C ASP A 50 -4.64 5.84 -8.53
N ASN A 51 -5.90 5.91 -8.97
CA ASN A 51 -7.03 6.25 -8.10
C ASN A 51 -7.39 5.08 -7.19
N ASP A 52 -7.36 3.85 -7.68
CA ASP A 52 -7.61 2.66 -6.87
C ASP A 52 -6.57 2.55 -5.75
N LEU A 53 -5.29 2.77 -6.08
CA LEU A 53 -4.21 2.80 -5.09
C LEU A 53 -4.42 3.91 -4.04
N ARG A 54 -4.84 5.11 -4.47
CA ARG A 54 -5.19 6.21 -3.56
C ARG A 54 -6.41 5.91 -2.71
N GLU A 55 -7.42 5.24 -3.25
CA GLU A 55 -8.60 4.80 -2.51
C GLU A 55 -8.17 3.81 -1.42
N PHE A 56 -7.36 2.81 -1.76
CA PHE A 56 -6.83 1.86 -0.80
C PHE A 56 -6.04 2.55 0.33
N HIS A 57 -5.23 3.58 0.02
CA HIS A 57 -4.51 4.34 1.04
C HIS A 57 -5.43 4.96 2.10
N THR A 58 -6.67 5.32 1.75
CA THR A 58 -7.64 5.86 2.73
C THR A 58 -8.04 4.85 3.80
N TRP A 59 -7.86 3.55 3.55
CA TRP A 59 -8.15 2.47 4.48
C TRP A 59 -7.01 2.15 5.44
N LEU A 60 -5.77 2.53 5.12
CA LEU A 60 -4.58 2.21 5.93
C LEU A 60 -4.71 2.61 7.41
N PRO A 61 -5.24 3.80 7.79
CA PRO A 61 -5.40 4.16 9.21
C PRO A 61 -6.33 3.24 10.01
N LYS A 62 -7.22 2.50 9.34
CA LYS A 62 -8.11 1.51 9.97
C LYS A 62 -7.49 0.12 9.99
N LEU A 63 -6.84 -0.28 8.89
CA LEU A 63 -6.37 -1.64 8.67
C LEU A 63 -4.98 -1.92 9.25
N LEU A 64 -4.06 -0.96 9.14
CA LEU A 64 -2.65 -1.15 9.49
C LEU A 64 -2.39 -0.81 10.97
N SER A 65 -1.58 -1.61 11.65
CA SER A 65 -1.18 -1.36 13.05
C SER A 65 -0.58 0.03 13.20
N LEU A 66 -1.11 0.82 14.14
CA LEU A 66 -0.59 2.14 14.47
C LEU A 66 0.62 2.04 15.41
N PRO A 67 1.49 3.07 15.46
CA PRO A 67 2.57 3.14 16.44
C PRO A 67 2.06 3.01 17.87
N ASN A 68 2.88 2.45 18.77
CA ASN A 68 2.62 2.36 20.21
C ASN A 68 1.30 1.65 20.61
N GLN A 69 0.69 0.86 19.72
CA GLN A 69 -0.43 0.02 20.12
C GLN A 69 0.08 -1.16 20.96
N LYS A 70 -0.41 -1.25 22.20
CA LYS A 70 -0.08 -2.29 23.21
C LYS A 70 -0.25 -3.74 22.74
N SER A 71 -0.90 -3.95 21.59
CA SER A 71 -1.22 -5.24 20.99
C SER A 71 0.01 -5.98 20.45
N VAL A 72 1.09 -5.26 20.13
CA VAL A 72 2.36 -5.85 19.75
C VAL A 72 3.32 -5.64 20.92
N GLY A 73 3.94 -6.72 21.41
CA GLY A 73 4.82 -6.71 22.60
C GLY A 73 6.07 -5.82 22.49
N ASP A 74 6.20 -5.05 21.41
CA ASP A 74 7.25 -4.08 21.15
C ASP A 74 6.61 -2.69 20.93
N PRO A 75 6.76 -1.75 21.88
CA PRO A 75 6.24 -0.39 21.75
C PRO A 75 6.89 0.41 20.61
N SER A 76 8.02 -0.03 20.06
CA SER A 76 8.67 0.58 18.88
C SER A 76 8.08 0.10 17.56
N PHE A 77 7.17 -0.87 17.58
CA PHE A 77 6.59 -1.43 16.36
C PHE A 77 5.60 -0.47 15.69
N SER A 78 5.79 -0.27 14.39
CA SER A 78 4.88 0.42 13.48
C SER A 78 4.53 -0.52 12.34
N GLY A 79 3.25 -0.59 11.96
CA GLY A 79 2.81 -1.43 10.86
C GLY A 79 3.52 -1.07 9.56
N ARG A 80 3.83 -2.09 8.76
CA ARG A 80 4.54 -1.94 7.48
C ARG A 80 3.58 -2.04 6.31
N TYR A 81 3.71 -1.12 5.37
CA TYR A 81 2.95 -1.13 4.12
C TYR A 81 3.90 -1.08 2.93
N SER A 82 3.55 -1.78 1.86
CA SER A 82 4.21 -1.71 0.57
C SER A 82 3.17 -2.01 -0.50
N TYR A 83 3.47 -1.62 -1.74
CA TYR A 83 2.61 -1.89 -2.88
C TYR A 83 3.45 -2.18 -4.12
N TYR A 84 2.82 -2.74 -5.15
CA TYR A 84 3.44 -2.86 -6.46
C TYR A 84 3.58 -1.48 -7.10
N ASN A 85 4.82 -1.01 -7.31
CA ASN A 85 5.13 0.32 -7.80
C ASN A 85 5.29 0.35 -9.32
N GLY A 86 4.22 0.02 -10.05
CA GLY A 86 4.19 -0.01 -11.51
C GLY A 86 3.94 1.34 -12.20
N LEU A 87 4.04 2.47 -11.49
CA LEU A 87 3.69 3.79 -12.02
C LEU A 87 4.69 4.25 -13.09
N CYS A 88 4.22 4.62 -14.30
CA CYS A 88 5.09 5.07 -15.40
C CYS A 88 6.29 4.12 -15.68
N PRO A 89 6.04 2.82 -15.94
CA PRO A 89 7.09 1.79 -15.94
C PRO A 89 8.01 1.86 -17.17
N ASP A 90 7.68 2.71 -18.14
CA ASP A 90 8.34 2.90 -19.43
C ASP A 90 9.23 4.16 -19.48
N ASN A 91 9.13 5.04 -18.47
CA ASN A 91 9.91 6.27 -18.41
C ASN A 91 10.42 6.56 -17.00
N VAL A 92 11.74 6.41 -16.78
CA VAL A 92 12.38 6.57 -15.47
C VAL A 92 12.18 7.96 -14.86
N PHE A 93 12.12 9.01 -15.68
CA PHE A 93 11.88 10.37 -15.19
C PHE A 93 10.47 10.50 -14.62
N PHE A 94 9.45 10.05 -15.37
CA PHE A 94 8.07 10.09 -14.89
C PHE A 94 7.84 9.12 -13.73
N HIS A 95 8.52 7.97 -13.71
CA HIS A 95 8.53 7.06 -12.56
C HIS A 95 9.03 7.76 -11.29
N GLY A 96 10.13 8.50 -11.38
CA GLY A 96 10.65 9.29 -10.25
C GLY A 96 9.67 10.36 -9.78
N VAL A 97 9.01 11.07 -10.70
CA VAL A 97 7.95 12.06 -10.37
C VAL A 97 6.75 11.38 -9.70
N ALA A 98 6.35 10.19 -10.17
CA ALA A 98 5.26 9.42 -9.59
C ALA A 98 5.61 8.95 -8.16
N CYS A 99 6.82 8.45 -7.95
CA CYS A 99 7.34 8.08 -6.62
C CYS A 99 7.28 9.26 -5.65
N GLU A 100 7.77 10.43 -6.06
CA GLU A 100 7.76 11.64 -5.24
C GLU A 100 6.33 12.12 -4.96
N THR A 101 5.45 12.09 -5.96
CA THR A 101 4.03 12.44 -5.78
C THR A 101 3.35 11.51 -4.79
N MET A 102 3.63 10.21 -4.86
CA MET A 102 3.07 9.23 -3.95
C MET A 102 3.61 9.40 -2.53
N ARG A 103 4.91 9.65 -2.40
CA ARG A 103 5.55 9.99 -1.12
C ARG A 103 4.87 11.19 -0.47
N LEU A 104 4.62 12.26 -1.24
CA LEU A 104 3.94 13.45 -0.73
C LEU A 104 2.46 13.18 -0.41
N HIS A 105 1.76 12.33 -1.15
CA HIS A 105 0.39 11.93 -0.86
C HIS A 105 0.29 11.15 0.47
N LEU A 106 1.14 10.15 0.66
CA LEU A 106 1.21 9.34 1.89
C LEU A 106 1.70 10.16 3.08
N LYS A 107 2.69 11.03 2.87
CA LYS A 107 3.21 11.91 3.91
C LYS A 107 2.24 13.02 4.28
N ARG A 108 1.41 13.51 3.34
CA ARG A 108 0.61 14.73 3.53
C ARG A 108 -0.23 14.64 4.82
N SER A 109 0.29 15.30 5.85
CA SER A 109 -0.46 16.20 6.71
C SER A 109 -1.32 17.07 5.80
N GLY A 110 -2.65 16.94 5.89
CA GLY A 110 -3.59 17.53 4.93
C GLY A 110 -3.15 18.91 4.43
N PHE A 111 -3.01 19.08 3.11
CA PHE A 111 -2.88 20.42 2.55
C PHE A 111 -4.18 21.13 2.90
N ARG A 112 -4.13 22.05 3.87
CA ARG A 112 -5.25 22.91 4.21
C ARG A 112 -5.65 23.61 2.91
N ARG A 113 -6.72 23.13 2.29
CA ARG A 113 -7.39 23.83 1.21
C ARG A 113 -7.69 25.22 1.80
N LEU A 114 -7.08 26.25 1.23
CA LEU A 114 -7.26 27.68 1.57
C LEU A 114 -8.69 28.17 1.22
N ILE A 115 -9.70 27.31 1.38
CA ILE A 115 -11.10 27.63 1.23
C ILE A 115 -11.70 27.52 2.62
N ALA A 116 -11.93 28.68 3.22
CA ALA A 116 -12.26 28.90 4.63
C ALA A 116 -13.56 28.26 5.14
N ASN A 117 -14.28 27.45 4.35
CA ASN A 117 -15.66 27.03 4.67
C ASN A 117 -15.97 25.54 4.45
N ALA A 118 -14.97 24.66 4.30
CA ALA A 118 -15.25 23.22 4.25
C ALA A 118 -14.95 22.57 5.61
N SER A 119 -16.00 22.30 6.38
CA SER A 119 -15.99 21.38 7.53
C SER A 119 -15.78 19.95 7.04
N ALA A 120 -14.56 19.62 6.64
CA ALA A 120 -14.12 18.25 6.41
C ALA A 120 -12.71 18.13 6.97
N SER A 121 -12.59 17.55 8.17
CA SER A 121 -11.31 17.17 8.76
C SER A 121 -10.64 16.17 7.83
N PHE A 122 -9.78 16.65 6.92
CA PHE A 122 -8.99 15.81 6.03
C PHE A 122 -7.97 15.07 6.90
N LYS A 123 -8.27 13.80 7.21
CA LYS A 123 -7.48 12.98 8.14
C LYS A 123 -6.09 12.77 7.54
N ARG A 124 -5.05 13.10 8.31
CA ARG A 124 -3.65 12.87 7.92
C ARG A 124 -3.44 11.37 7.76
N LEU A 125 -2.76 10.93 6.68
CA LEU A 125 -2.26 9.55 6.62
C LEU A 125 -1.03 9.42 7.53
N GLY A 126 -0.14 10.42 7.50
CA GLY A 126 1.05 10.43 8.36
C GLY A 126 1.98 9.25 8.07
N ILE A 127 2.05 8.81 6.81
CA ILE A 127 2.82 7.64 6.40
C ILE A 127 4.11 8.13 5.73
N SER A 128 5.24 7.78 6.32
CA SER A 128 6.54 7.92 5.67
C SER A 128 6.70 6.81 4.63
N CYS A 129 7.14 7.18 3.43
CA CYS A 129 7.45 6.24 2.36
C CYS A 129 8.87 6.53 1.84
N VAL A 130 9.71 5.50 1.83
CA VAL A 130 11.03 5.52 1.19
C VAL A 130 11.06 4.49 0.07
N PHE A 131 11.81 4.77 -0.99
CA PHE A 131 11.93 3.87 -2.14
C PHE A 131 13.33 3.28 -2.15
N ASP A 132 13.43 1.98 -1.92
CA ASP A 132 14.70 1.27 -1.95
C ASP A 132 14.95 0.73 -3.37
N PRO A 133 16.10 1.05 -4.00
CA PRO A 133 16.44 0.51 -5.31
C PRO A 133 16.83 -0.97 -5.19
N VAL A 134 16.20 -1.81 -6.01
CA VAL A 134 16.44 -3.25 -6.08
C VAL A 134 16.79 -3.58 -7.53
N ALA A 135 17.96 -4.17 -7.76
CA ALA A 135 18.34 -4.62 -9.10
C ALA A 135 17.39 -5.73 -9.57
N VAL A 136 16.89 -5.60 -10.80
CA VAL A 136 16.02 -6.58 -11.46
C VAL A 136 16.53 -6.82 -12.88
N ASP A 137 16.45 -8.07 -13.34
CA ASP A 137 16.78 -8.39 -14.73
C ASP A 137 15.51 -8.43 -15.57
N VAL A 138 15.42 -7.54 -16.54
CA VAL A 138 14.30 -7.44 -17.50
C VAL A 138 14.77 -7.55 -18.95
N ALA A 139 16.04 -7.88 -19.17
CA ALA A 139 16.65 -7.91 -20.50
C ALA A 139 16.21 -9.14 -21.31
N ASP A 140 15.93 -10.26 -20.64
CA ASP A 140 15.50 -11.50 -21.28
C ASP A 140 14.17 -11.32 -22.01
N GLN A 141 14.17 -11.51 -23.33
CA GLN A 141 12.96 -11.41 -24.15
C GLN A 141 12.02 -12.59 -23.95
N GLU A 142 12.53 -13.77 -23.57
CA GLU A 142 11.69 -14.95 -23.30
C GLU A 142 10.78 -14.74 -22.10
N MET A 143 11.22 -13.96 -21.10
CA MET A 143 10.40 -13.54 -19.96
C MET A 143 9.11 -12.83 -20.39
N TRP A 144 9.14 -12.13 -21.53
CA TRP A 144 8.05 -11.27 -22.00
C TRP A 144 7.23 -11.86 -23.14
N LYS A 145 7.54 -13.07 -23.62
CA LYS A 145 6.99 -13.62 -24.88
C LYS A 145 5.46 -13.75 -24.90
N ASP A 146 4.86 -14.05 -23.75
CA ASP A 146 3.42 -14.26 -23.59
C ASP A 146 2.72 -13.05 -22.95
N VAL A 147 3.44 -11.94 -22.80
CA VAL A 147 2.94 -10.70 -22.21
C VAL A 147 2.72 -9.67 -23.32
N SER A 148 1.48 -9.23 -23.51
CA SER A 148 1.12 -8.31 -24.59
C SER A 148 1.83 -6.95 -24.51
N GLN A 149 2.13 -6.49 -23.30
CA GLN A 149 2.91 -5.28 -22.99
C GLN A 149 3.71 -5.52 -21.72
N ARG A 150 5.00 -5.14 -21.70
CA ARG A 150 5.79 -5.28 -20.48
C ARG A 150 5.22 -4.32 -19.43
N TYR A 151 5.10 -4.81 -18.20
CA TYR A 151 4.65 -3.99 -17.08
C TYR A 151 5.82 -3.33 -16.33
N TRP A 152 7.07 -3.60 -16.75
CA TRP A 152 8.29 -3.01 -16.20
C TRP A 152 9.42 -3.00 -17.25
N TYR A 153 10.21 -1.91 -17.30
CA TYR A 153 11.29 -1.75 -18.30
C TYR A 153 12.67 -1.42 -17.71
N PHE A 154 12.78 -1.09 -16.42
CA PHE A 154 14.05 -0.67 -15.82
C PHE A 154 14.80 -1.85 -15.22
N ASP A 155 16.13 -1.76 -15.17
CA ASP A 155 17.01 -2.69 -14.45
C ASP A 155 16.98 -2.49 -12.91
N THR A 156 16.20 -1.51 -12.45
CA THR A 156 16.08 -1.14 -11.05
C THR A 156 14.61 -0.98 -10.70
N TYR A 157 14.13 -1.77 -9.75
CA TYR A 157 12.81 -1.62 -9.14
C TYR A 157 12.90 -0.76 -7.88
N PHE A 158 12.06 0.28 -7.78
CA PHE A 158 12.00 1.16 -6.63
C PHE A 158 10.95 0.65 -5.65
N LEU A 159 11.37 -0.14 -4.66
CA LEU A 159 10.51 -0.80 -3.68
C LEU A 159 9.99 0.21 -2.64
N PRO A 160 8.67 0.51 -2.58
CA PRO A 160 8.11 1.38 -1.56
C PRO A 160 8.13 0.69 -0.19
N LYS A 161 8.71 1.37 0.80
CA LYS A 161 8.71 0.94 2.20
C LYS A 161 7.99 2.01 3.02
N CYS A 162 6.77 1.70 3.42
CA CYS A 162 5.88 2.62 4.10
C CYS A 162 5.70 2.25 5.58
N THR A 163 5.72 3.24 6.45
CA THR A 163 5.42 3.11 7.89
C THR A 163 4.73 4.36 8.40
N PHE A 164 3.89 4.26 9.43
CA PHE A 164 3.40 5.46 10.12
C PHE A 164 4.55 6.22 10.76
N ASP A 165 4.55 7.54 10.60
CA ASP A 165 5.52 8.44 11.21
C ASP A 165 5.29 8.51 12.73
N PRO A 166 6.27 8.14 13.56
CA PRO A 166 6.15 8.24 15.01
C PRO A 166 6.14 9.71 15.53
N GLY A 167 6.43 10.70 14.68
CA GLY A 167 6.63 12.10 15.06
C GLY A 167 5.42 13.04 14.98
N GLU A 168 4.34 12.68 14.27
CA GLU A 168 3.14 13.53 14.17
C GLU A 168 2.15 13.18 15.28
N LYS A 169 2.16 13.97 16.36
CA LYS A 169 1.05 13.99 17.32
C LYS A 169 -0.14 14.69 16.68
N ASP A 170 -1.31 14.06 16.76
CA ASP A 170 -2.60 14.71 16.44
C ASP A 170 -2.83 15.96 17.29
#